data_AF-A0A3D1WG01-F1
#
_entry.id   AF-A0A3D1WG01-F1
#
_cell.length_a   1.000
_cell.length_b   1.000
_cell.length_c   1.000
_cell.angle_alpha   90.00
_cell.angle_beta   90.00
_cell.angle_gamma   90.00
#
_symmetry.space_group_name_H-M   'P 1'
#
loop_
_entity.id
_entity.type
_entity.pdbx_description
1 polymer ?
#
loop_
_entity_poly.entity_id
_entity_poly.type
_entity_poly.pdbx_seq_one_letter_code
_entity_poly.pdbx_strand_id
1 'polypeptide(L)'
;AGWFTAASGGSEVNSSTKMGAANATIYARWVDSWVKDMSNGNPVLDQADGYYKIDSAQKLARLAYLVNYNIDNGKWASYKYKQTADINLSAHYWQPIGNYTYSFKGTYDGTTFDIHNMKTYCGVNGYAAYNGIAIFANSSGATIKNVNNYDVNINGKAAVGGIATSIASITIQNCKVSGTITGTSYVGGIAGYSAGDISDCENYATVSGGDTVGGLVGYKRYSMTNCTNYGSVKGDTMTGGLVGNLAGGTVNGCVNQGNVTGQDKTGGIAGIASYGGTIQSCVNDGTVQGTTNVGGIVGYTQSQATKIENCLNTGTLKATAANSEVGGIAGRVTYATTITSSFVDCSITPVSTSKVGVIVGNTTVATTITYCGAKVNVTAAASTVQPFYNAASGVTVTCNDSYSLVNNKGTQINRITATSSGMDGKFGMIPTIHDGLPVPLGIYHTSQYGKTTGIASTLKGSQYGCTTA
;
A
#
# COMPACT_ATOMS: atom_id res chain seq x y z
N ALA A 1 -24.30 -11.02 -19.04
CA ALA A 1 -25.46 -11.89 -19.26
C ALA A 1 -24.93 -13.24 -19.68
N GLY A 2 -25.51 -14.32 -19.19
CA GLY A 2 -25.03 -15.67 -19.41
C GLY A 2 -26.12 -16.71 -19.12
N TRP A 3 -25.80 -17.97 -19.36
CA TRP A 3 -26.70 -19.10 -19.10
C TRP A 3 -26.21 -19.85 -17.86
N PHE A 4 -27.09 -20.30 -16.98
CA PHE A 4 -26.72 -20.92 -15.70
C PHE A 4 -27.41 -22.27 -15.49
N THR A 5 -26.81 -23.14 -14.68
CA THR A 5 -27.35 -24.48 -14.39
C THR A 5 -28.53 -24.49 -13.41
N ALA A 6 -28.81 -23.38 -12.72
CA ALA A 6 -29.97 -23.24 -11.83
C ALA A 6 -30.49 -21.79 -11.84
N ALA A 7 -31.77 -21.60 -11.46
CA ALA A 7 -32.40 -20.28 -11.37
C ALA A 7 -31.66 -19.35 -10.39
N SER A 8 -31.29 -19.87 -9.21
CA SER A 8 -30.45 -19.22 -8.20
C SER A 8 -29.29 -20.16 -7.79
N GLY A 9 -28.13 -19.62 -7.42
CA GLY A 9 -27.00 -20.40 -6.88
C GLY A 9 -26.24 -21.36 -7.83
N GLY A 10 -26.74 -21.62 -9.05
CA GLY A 10 -26.07 -22.49 -10.04
C GLY A 10 -24.84 -21.88 -10.72
N SER A 11 -24.04 -22.72 -11.37
CA SER A 11 -22.83 -22.36 -12.13
C SER A 11 -23.17 -21.85 -13.53
N GLU A 12 -22.36 -20.94 -14.06
CA GLU A 12 -22.51 -20.45 -15.43
C GLU A 12 -22.08 -21.50 -16.46
N VAL A 13 -22.88 -21.65 -17.51
CA VAL A 13 -22.69 -22.58 -18.62
C VAL A 13 -21.64 -22.01 -19.57
N ASN A 14 -20.60 -22.79 -19.82
CA ASN A 14 -19.50 -22.47 -20.73
C ASN A 14 -19.13 -23.70 -21.59
N SER A 15 -18.11 -23.57 -22.45
CA SER A 15 -17.66 -24.63 -23.37
C SER A 15 -17.21 -25.93 -22.68
N SER A 16 -16.91 -25.89 -21.37
CA SER A 16 -16.52 -27.05 -20.57
C SER A 16 -17.68 -27.68 -19.78
N THR A 17 -18.87 -27.06 -19.81
CA THR A 17 -20.05 -27.54 -19.06
C THR A 17 -20.62 -28.79 -19.71
N LYS A 18 -20.50 -29.94 -19.02
CA LYS A 18 -21.10 -31.20 -19.46
C LYS A 18 -22.56 -31.28 -19.03
N MET A 19 -23.48 -31.21 -19.98
CA MET A 19 -24.91 -31.43 -19.72
C MET A 19 -25.18 -32.93 -19.63
N GLY A 20 -25.52 -33.42 -18.43
CA GLY A 20 -25.62 -34.86 -18.16
C GLY A 20 -26.89 -35.55 -18.67
N ALA A 21 -27.96 -34.82 -19.00
CA ALA A 21 -29.24 -35.38 -19.43
C ALA A 21 -29.73 -34.76 -20.75
N ALA A 22 -30.47 -35.54 -21.54
CA ALA A 22 -31.31 -34.99 -22.61
C ALA A 22 -32.34 -34.02 -21.98
N ASN A 23 -32.61 -32.89 -22.63
CA ASN A 23 -33.49 -31.81 -22.14
C ASN A 23 -32.97 -31.01 -20.93
N ALA A 24 -31.66 -30.78 -20.82
CA ALA A 24 -31.09 -29.92 -19.78
C ALA A 24 -31.71 -28.51 -19.82
N THR A 25 -32.24 -28.06 -18.68
CA THR A 25 -32.76 -26.69 -18.51
C THR A 25 -31.63 -25.75 -18.11
N ILE A 26 -31.46 -24.67 -18.85
CA ILE A 26 -30.52 -23.59 -18.54
C ILE A 26 -31.28 -22.30 -18.29
N TYR A 27 -30.75 -21.48 -17.38
CA TYR A 27 -31.38 -20.26 -16.93
C TYR A 27 -30.62 -19.07 -17.49
N ALA A 28 -31.24 -18.29 -18.37
CA ALA A 28 -30.68 -17.01 -18.79
C ALA A 28 -30.66 -16.07 -17.59
N ARG A 29 -29.50 -15.51 -17.27
CA ARG A 29 -29.38 -14.40 -16.33
C ARG A 29 -28.82 -13.20 -17.07
N TRP A 30 -29.62 -12.14 -17.10
CA TRP A 30 -29.18 -10.83 -17.54
C TRP A 30 -28.32 -10.20 -16.45
N VAL A 31 -27.42 -9.35 -16.88
CA VAL A 31 -26.57 -8.60 -15.97
C VAL A 31 -26.86 -7.17 -16.32
N ASP A 32 -27.62 -6.55 -15.44
CA ASP A 32 -27.93 -5.14 -15.56
C ASP A 32 -26.67 -4.42 -15.05
N SER A 33 -25.83 -4.04 -16.00
CA SER A 33 -24.75 -3.10 -15.73
C SER A 33 -25.31 -1.71 -15.90
N TRP A 34 -24.95 -0.82 -14.98
CA TRP A 34 -25.33 0.58 -14.98
C TRP A 34 -25.25 1.21 -16.39
N VAL A 35 -24.17 0.98 -17.14
CA VAL A 35 -23.94 1.61 -18.44
C VAL A 35 -24.96 1.22 -19.53
N LYS A 36 -25.57 0.02 -19.48
CA LYS A 36 -26.62 -0.37 -20.44
C LYS A 36 -27.92 0.37 -20.19
N ASP A 37 -28.31 0.51 -18.92
CA ASP A 37 -29.51 1.25 -18.51
C ASP A 37 -29.42 2.72 -18.91
N MET A 38 -28.21 3.27 -18.85
CA MET A 38 -27.91 4.67 -19.09
C MET A 38 -27.86 5.06 -20.58
N SER A 39 -27.97 4.11 -21.52
CA SER A 39 -28.01 4.38 -22.97
C SER A 39 -29.31 5.06 -23.43
N ASN A 40 -30.38 4.97 -22.62
CA ASN A 40 -31.71 5.51 -22.92
C ASN A 40 -31.94 6.96 -22.44
N GLY A 41 -30.87 7.72 -22.19
CA GLY A 41 -30.98 9.18 -21.99
C GLY A 41 -31.31 9.67 -20.57
N ASN A 42 -31.23 8.84 -19.52
CA ASN A 42 -31.53 9.26 -18.14
C ASN A 42 -30.53 8.74 -17.11
N PRO A 43 -30.20 9.50 -16.05
CA PRO A 43 -30.42 10.93 -15.81
C PRO A 43 -29.44 11.86 -16.55
N VAL A 44 -29.85 13.13 -16.69
CA VAL A 44 -29.03 14.23 -17.21
C VAL A 44 -28.14 14.79 -16.09
N LEU A 45 -26.92 15.20 -16.46
CA LEU A 45 -25.99 15.90 -15.57
C LEU A 45 -26.22 17.41 -15.67
N ASP A 46 -26.52 18.04 -14.54
CA ASP A 46 -26.75 19.48 -14.43
C ASP A 46 -25.51 20.21 -13.89
N GLN A 47 -25.21 21.37 -14.46
CA GLN A 47 -24.08 22.19 -14.04
C GLN A 47 -24.52 23.26 -13.04
N ALA A 48 -23.85 23.35 -11.91
CA ALA A 48 -23.95 24.47 -10.97
C ALA A 48 -22.57 24.80 -10.39
N ASP A 49 -22.31 26.09 -10.16
CA ASP A 49 -21.04 26.58 -9.61
C ASP A 49 -19.80 26.13 -10.40
N GLY A 50 -19.96 25.88 -11.71
CA GLY A 50 -18.90 25.36 -12.58
C GLY A 50 -18.66 23.85 -12.49
N TYR A 51 -19.45 23.11 -11.71
CA TYR A 51 -19.38 21.66 -11.54
C TYR A 51 -20.65 20.97 -12.06
N TYR A 52 -20.50 19.78 -12.61
CA TYR A 52 -21.63 18.86 -12.83
C TYR A 52 -21.95 18.11 -11.54
N LYS A 53 -23.21 18.12 -11.12
CA LYS A 53 -23.65 17.48 -9.88
C LYS A 53 -23.83 15.98 -10.05
N ILE A 54 -23.42 15.23 -9.03
CA ILE A 54 -23.67 13.80 -8.90
C ILE A 54 -24.35 13.56 -7.55
N ASP A 55 -25.66 13.31 -7.57
CA ASP A 55 -26.51 13.12 -6.39
C ASP A 55 -27.09 11.70 -6.28
N SER A 56 -26.69 10.82 -7.20
CA SER A 56 -27.31 9.51 -7.34
C SER A 56 -26.41 8.53 -8.08
N ALA A 57 -26.63 7.25 -7.83
CA ALA A 57 -25.93 6.16 -8.51
C ALA A 57 -26.13 6.23 -10.03
N GLN A 58 -27.33 6.62 -10.46
CA GLN A 58 -27.70 6.79 -11.85
C GLN A 58 -26.90 7.93 -12.52
N LYS A 59 -26.70 9.09 -11.87
CA LYS A 59 -25.86 10.17 -12.42
C LYS A 59 -24.38 9.77 -12.47
N LEU A 60 -23.89 9.05 -11.45
CA LEU A 60 -22.50 8.55 -11.46
C LEU A 60 -22.30 7.53 -12.60
N ALA A 61 -23.27 6.63 -12.79
CA ALA A 61 -23.32 5.70 -13.91
C ALA A 61 -23.40 6.42 -15.28
N ARG A 62 -24.11 7.55 -15.37
CA ARG A 62 -24.16 8.38 -16.58
C ARG A 62 -22.77 8.86 -16.96
N LEU A 63 -22.02 9.37 -15.99
CA LEU A 63 -20.66 9.81 -16.22
C LEU A 63 -19.81 8.68 -16.80
N ALA A 64 -19.90 7.47 -16.24
CA ALA A 64 -19.19 6.30 -16.77
C ALA A 64 -19.56 6.04 -18.24
N TYR A 65 -20.85 6.03 -18.59
CA TYR A 65 -21.30 5.87 -19.98
C TYR A 65 -20.76 6.97 -20.91
N LEU A 66 -20.92 8.24 -20.52
CA LEU A 66 -20.52 9.39 -21.34
C LEU A 66 -19.03 9.38 -21.67
N VAL A 67 -18.19 9.04 -20.69
CA VAL A 67 -16.74 8.91 -20.86
C VAL A 67 -16.41 7.68 -21.71
N ASN A 68 -16.96 6.51 -21.35
CA ASN A 68 -16.57 5.24 -21.97
C ASN A 68 -16.98 5.12 -23.44
N TYR A 69 -18.02 5.84 -23.87
CA TYR A 69 -18.51 5.83 -25.25
C TYR A 69 -18.14 7.10 -26.02
N ASN A 70 -17.28 7.96 -25.46
CA ASN A 70 -16.80 9.17 -26.10
C ASN A 70 -17.93 10.09 -26.60
N ILE A 71 -19.01 10.18 -25.82
CA ILE A 71 -20.19 10.97 -26.18
C ILE A 71 -19.81 12.44 -26.29
N ASP A 72 -20.44 13.16 -27.23
CA ASP A 72 -20.16 14.57 -27.52
C ASP A 72 -18.66 14.86 -27.75
N ASN A 73 -18.00 13.99 -28.51
CA ASN A 73 -16.58 14.09 -28.83
C ASN A 73 -15.69 14.16 -27.56
N GLY A 74 -16.06 13.41 -26.52
CA GLY A 74 -15.24 13.19 -25.33
C GLY A 74 -15.18 14.34 -24.34
N LYS A 75 -15.97 15.41 -24.52
CA LYS A 75 -15.95 16.59 -23.63
C LYS A 75 -16.19 16.22 -22.14
N TRP A 76 -17.02 15.21 -21.89
CA TRP A 76 -17.37 14.75 -20.56
C TRP A 76 -16.18 14.16 -19.78
N ALA A 77 -15.13 13.70 -20.45
CA ALA A 77 -13.95 13.19 -19.78
C ALA A 77 -13.18 14.27 -19.01
N SER A 78 -13.33 15.56 -19.38
CA SER A 78 -12.46 16.64 -18.90
C SER A 78 -13.16 17.64 -17.96
N TYR A 79 -14.45 17.47 -17.69
CA TYR A 79 -15.19 18.40 -16.84
C TYR A 79 -14.94 18.19 -15.35
N LYS A 80 -15.45 19.13 -14.54
CA LYS A 80 -15.43 19.08 -13.08
C LYS A 80 -16.76 18.53 -12.57
N TYR A 81 -16.70 17.58 -11.65
CA TYR A 81 -17.83 16.90 -11.05
C TYR A 81 -17.78 17.05 -9.53
N LYS A 82 -18.96 17.25 -8.92
CA LYS A 82 -19.10 17.39 -7.47
C LYS A 82 -20.22 16.49 -6.98
N GLN A 83 -19.93 15.66 -5.98
CA GLN A 83 -20.96 14.85 -5.32
C GLN A 83 -21.81 15.74 -4.41
N THR A 84 -23.12 15.52 -4.39
CA THR A 84 -24.08 16.32 -3.60
C THR A 84 -25.04 15.48 -2.76
N ALA A 85 -24.84 14.17 -2.72
CA ALA A 85 -25.56 13.23 -1.86
C ALA A 85 -24.75 11.92 -1.77
N ASP A 86 -25.01 11.09 -0.77
CA ASP A 86 -24.44 9.74 -0.70
C ASP A 86 -24.94 8.87 -1.85
N ILE A 87 -24.07 8.01 -2.37
CA ILE A 87 -24.34 7.19 -3.54
C ILE A 87 -24.27 5.71 -3.16
N ASN A 88 -25.39 5.00 -3.32
CA ASN A 88 -25.45 3.55 -3.11
C ASN A 88 -25.41 2.81 -4.46
N LEU A 89 -24.32 2.06 -4.71
CA LEU A 89 -24.11 1.32 -5.96
C LEU A 89 -24.64 -0.12 -5.94
N SER A 90 -25.31 -0.55 -4.86
CA SER A 90 -25.76 -1.94 -4.66
C SER A 90 -26.73 -2.47 -5.74
N ALA A 91 -27.48 -1.59 -6.41
CA ALA A 91 -28.51 -1.99 -7.37
C ALA A 91 -27.95 -2.78 -8.57
N HIS A 92 -26.78 -2.37 -9.07
CA HIS A 92 -26.18 -2.94 -10.29
C HIS A 92 -24.69 -3.18 -10.10
N TYR A 93 -24.12 -3.92 -11.04
CA TYR A 93 -22.67 -4.05 -11.09
C TYR A 93 -22.02 -2.80 -11.66
N TRP A 94 -20.91 -2.43 -11.06
CA TRP A 94 -20.17 -1.25 -11.43
C TRP A 94 -19.38 -1.47 -12.73
N GLN A 95 -19.51 -0.50 -13.63
CA GLN A 95 -18.64 -0.34 -14.80
C GLN A 95 -17.75 0.87 -14.52
N PRO A 96 -16.41 0.71 -14.51
CA PRO A 96 -15.51 1.82 -14.21
C PRO A 96 -15.66 3.02 -15.15
N ILE A 97 -15.42 4.22 -14.62
CA ILE A 97 -15.30 5.46 -15.40
C ILE A 97 -13.92 5.48 -16.07
N GLY A 98 -13.90 5.59 -17.39
CA GLY A 98 -12.70 5.58 -18.20
C GLY A 98 -12.28 4.17 -18.63
N ASN A 99 -11.85 4.01 -19.87
CA ASN A 99 -11.35 2.76 -20.43
C ASN A 99 -10.06 2.97 -21.24
N TYR A 100 -9.47 1.88 -21.76
CA TYR A 100 -8.20 1.93 -22.48
C TYR A 100 -8.16 2.93 -23.66
N THR A 101 -9.30 3.16 -24.31
CA THR A 101 -9.42 4.10 -25.42
C THR A 101 -9.75 5.52 -24.93
N TYR A 102 -10.58 5.63 -23.89
CA TYR A 102 -11.09 6.92 -23.42
C TYR A 102 -10.85 7.08 -21.91
N SER A 103 -9.76 7.75 -21.55
CA SER A 103 -9.43 8.04 -20.16
C SER A 103 -10.31 9.14 -19.56
N PHE A 104 -10.59 9.05 -18.27
CA PHE A 104 -11.07 10.18 -17.48
C PHE A 104 -9.93 11.18 -17.23
N LYS A 105 -10.19 12.48 -17.42
CA LYS A 105 -9.20 13.56 -17.36
C LYS A 105 -9.64 14.74 -16.49
N GLY A 106 -10.86 14.66 -15.96
CA GLY A 106 -11.52 15.75 -15.27
C GLY A 106 -11.18 15.82 -13.79
N THR A 107 -11.98 16.60 -13.07
CA THR A 107 -11.95 16.65 -11.61
C THR A 107 -13.18 15.97 -11.06
N TYR A 108 -13.02 15.07 -10.09
CA TYR A 108 -14.13 14.55 -9.29
C TYR A 108 -13.89 14.88 -7.82
N ASP A 109 -14.82 15.62 -7.22
CA ASP A 109 -14.81 16.02 -5.81
C ASP A 109 -15.99 15.36 -5.08
N GLY A 110 -15.71 14.37 -4.22
CA GLY A 110 -16.74 13.71 -3.41
C GLY A 110 -17.23 14.55 -2.22
N THR A 111 -16.54 15.67 -1.91
CA THR A 111 -16.87 16.62 -0.85
C THR A 111 -16.92 16.00 0.55
N THR A 112 -18.11 15.79 1.09
CA THR A 112 -18.36 15.16 2.40
C THR A 112 -19.24 13.92 2.27
N PHE A 113 -19.57 13.51 1.04
CA PHE A 113 -20.50 12.42 0.77
C PHE A 113 -19.76 11.14 0.40
N ASP A 114 -20.41 10.03 0.68
CA ASP A 114 -19.81 8.70 0.56
C ASP A 114 -20.41 7.92 -0.61
N ILE A 115 -19.64 6.96 -1.11
CA ILE A 115 -20.06 5.97 -2.09
C ILE A 115 -20.05 4.61 -1.39
N HIS A 116 -21.10 3.80 -1.56
CA HIS A 116 -21.25 2.52 -0.88
C HIS A 116 -21.53 1.36 -1.83
N ASN A 117 -21.18 0.15 -1.38
CA ASN A 117 -21.63 -1.12 -1.94
C ASN A 117 -21.22 -1.34 -3.41
N MET A 118 -20.06 -0.79 -3.81
CA MET A 118 -19.54 -1.01 -5.15
C MET A 118 -19.16 -2.49 -5.33
N LYS A 119 -19.76 -3.15 -6.32
CA LYS A 119 -19.47 -4.55 -6.68
C LYS A 119 -19.16 -4.68 -8.16
N THR A 120 -18.23 -5.54 -8.52
CA THR A 120 -17.86 -5.77 -9.92
C THR A 120 -18.50 -7.03 -10.46
N TYR A 121 -18.91 -7.01 -11.74
CA TYR A 121 -19.42 -8.20 -12.41
C TYR A 121 -18.28 -8.96 -13.08
N CYS A 122 -18.28 -10.28 -12.91
CA CYS A 122 -17.59 -11.20 -13.81
C CYS A 122 -18.63 -12.08 -14.51
N GLY A 123 -18.66 -12.07 -15.84
CA GLY A 123 -19.41 -13.09 -16.59
C GLY A 123 -18.68 -14.42 -16.64
N VAL A 124 -19.04 -15.25 -17.64
CA VAL A 124 -18.50 -16.60 -17.93
C VAL A 124 -16.99 -16.78 -17.79
N ASN A 125 -16.19 -15.72 -17.98
CA ASN A 125 -14.73 -15.80 -17.98
C ASN A 125 -14.10 -15.59 -16.59
N GLY A 126 -14.92 -15.36 -15.56
CA GLY A 126 -14.45 -15.09 -14.20
C GLY A 126 -13.63 -13.80 -14.08
N TYR A 127 -13.25 -13.46 -12.85
CA TYR A 127 -12.52 -12.24 -12.49
C TYR A 127 -11.14 -12.12 -13.17
N ALA A 128 -10.62 -13.22 -13.73
CA ALA A 128 -9.30 -13.33 -14.36
C ALA A 128 -9.17 -12.70 -15.76
N ALA A 129 -10.23 -12.06 -16.28
CA ALA A 129 -10.22 -11.43 -17.61
C ALA A 129 -10.13 -9.90 -17.61
N TYR A 130 -10.49 -9.22 -16.51
CA TYR A 130 -10.66 -7.76 -16.53
C TYR A 130 -9.53 -7.01 -15.83
N ASN A 131 -8.87 -6.14 -16.60
CA ASN A 131 -7.86 -5.21 -16.09
C ASN A 131 -8.48 -3.84 -15.84
N GLY A 132 -7.92 -3.08 -14.89
CA GLY A 132 -8.35 -1.70 -14.63
C GLY A 132 -9.71 -1.65 -13.96
N ILE A 133 -9.81 -2.18 -12.75
CA ILE A 133 -11.05 -2.19 -11.97
C ILE A 133 -10.94 -1.20 -10.81
N ALA A 134 -11.78 -0.16 -10.83
CA ALA A 134 -11.95 0.84 -9.77
C ALA A 134 -13.22 1.68 -10.02
N ILE A 135 -13.52 2.68 -9.18
CA ILE A 135 -14.50 3.72 -9.56
C ILE A 135 -14.05 4.38 -10.86
N PHE A 136 -12.81 4.89 -10.87
CA PHE A 136 -12.18 5.55 -12.01
C PHE A 136 -11.07 4.66 -12.58
N ALA A 137 -11.39 3.79 -13.53
CA ALA A 137 -10.39 2.88 -14.09
C ALA A 137 -9.31 3.62 -14.87
N ASN A 138 -9.50 3.92 -16.15
CA ASN A 138 -8.42 4.54 -16.91
C ASN A 138 -8.46 6.07 -16.73
N SER A 139 -7.51 6.62 -15.98
CA SER A 139 -7.43 8.06 -15.70
C SER A 139 -6.08 8.67 -16.12
N SER A 140 -6.11 9.88 -16.68
CA SER A 140 -4.96 10.63 -17.19
C SER A 140 -5.18 12.13 -17.04
N GLY A 141 -4.31 12.84 -16.32
CA GLY A 141 -4.47 14.27 -16.01
C GLY A 141 -5.59 14.56 -15.00
N ALA A 142 -6.22 13.54 -14.42
CA ALA A 142 -7.38 13.68 -13.58
C ALA A 142 -7.03 14.06 -12.13
N THR A 143 -7.94 14.78 -11.48
CA THR A 143 -7.93 15.02 -10.03
C THR A 143 -9.12 14.33 -9.39
N ILE A 144 -8.88 13.39 -8.49
CA ILE A 144 -9.92 12.66 -7.76
C ILE A 144 -9.69 12.95 -6.29
N LYS A 145 -10.63 13.62 -5.62
CA LYS A 145 -10.46 14.02 -4.23
C LYS A 145 -11.72 13.88 -3.41
N ASN A 146 -11.54 13.71 -2.10
CA ASN A 146 -12.65 13.61 -1.13
C ASN A 146 -13.61 12.46 -1.46
N VAL A 147 -13.11 11.36 -2.05
CA VAL A 147 -13.93 10.22 -2.44
C VAL A 147 -13.76 9.10 -1.42
N ASN A 148 -14.82 8.83 -0.67
CA ASN A 148 -14.87 7.68 0.22
C ASN A 148 -15.71 6.57 -0.44
N ASN A 149 -15.13 5.39 -0.60
CA ASN A 149 -15.79 4.22 -1.18
C ASN A 149 -15.84 3.08 -0.17
N TYR A 150 -16.98 2.94 0.50
CA TYR A 150 -17.17 1.98 1.58
C TYR A 150 -17.88 0.72 1.10
N ASP A 151 -17.64 -0.37 1.83
CA ASP A 151 -18.30 -1.66 1.66
C ASP A 151 -18.13 -2.24 0.26
N VAL A 152 -16.94 -2.05 -0.31
CA VAL A 152 -16.65 -2.53 -1.66
C VAL A 152 -16.49 -4.05 -1.67
N ASN A 153 -16.95 -4.68 -2.76
CA ASN A 153 -16.64 -6.08 -3.07
C ASN A 153 -16.08 -6.13 -4.49
N ILE A 154 -14.79 -5.85 -4.59
CA ILE A 154 -14.07 -5.71 -5.85
C ILE A 154 -13.29 -6.98 -6.11
N ASN A 155 -13.49 -7.53 -7.30
CA ASN A 155 -12.70 -8.64 -7.81
C ASN A 155 -12.29 -8.31 -9.26
N GLY A 156 -11.01 -8.43 -9.57
CA GLY A 156 -10.46 -8.18 -10.92
C GLY A 156 -9.20 -9.01 -11.21
N LYS A 157 -8.58 -8.82 -12.38
CA LYS A 157 -7.34 -9.52 -12.76
C LYS A 157 -6.12 -8.69 -12.43
N ALA A 158 -5.96 -7.55 -13.10
CA ALA A 158 -4.79 -6.70 -12.93
C ALA A 158 -5.17 -5.22 -12.84
N ALA A 159 -4.35 -4.43 -12.15
CA ALA A 159 -4.63 -3.03 -11.85
C ALA A 159 -6.01 -2.90 -11.21
N VAL A 160 -6.11 -3.30 -9.94
CA VAL A 160 -7.34 -3.29 -9.16
C VAL A 160 -7.19 -2.30 -8.02
N GLY A 161 -8.12 -1.34 -7.91
CA GLY A 161 -8.17 -0.28 -6.91
C GLY A 161 -9.58 0.01 -6.43
N GLY A 162 -9.75 0.55 -5.23
CA GLY A 162 -11.06 1.03 -4.75
C GLY A 162 -11.48 2.38 -5.33
N ILE A 163 -10.52 3.26 -5.60
CA ILE A 163 -10.77 4.62 -6.10
C ILE A 163 -10.41 4.73 -7.58
N ALA A 164 -9.16 4.43 -7.94
CA ALA A 164 -8.72 4.64 -9.31
C ALA A 164 -7.70 3.61 -9.80
N THR A 165 -7.53 3.54 -11.12
CA THR A 165 -6.29 3.02 -11.72
C THR A 165 -5.67 4.14 -12.56
N SER A 166 -4.35 4.18 -12.63
CA SER A 166 -3.65 5.28 -13.33
C SER A 166 -2.94 4.74 -14.54
N ILE A 167 -2.86 5.56 -15.59
CA ILE A 167 -1.90 5.31 -16.68
C ILE A 167 -0.95 6.50 -16.91
N ALA A 168 -1.25 7.67 -16.34
CA ALA A 168 -0.48 8.90 -16.47
C ALA A 168 -0.68 9.80 -15.24
N SER A 169 -0.12 11.02 -15.24
CA SER A 169 -0.19 11.99 -14.13
C SER A 169 -1.62 12.15 -13.63
N ILE A 170 -1.92 11.66 -12.43
CA ILE A 170 -3.19 11.87 -11.73
C ILE A 170 -2.91 12.39 -10.32
N THR A 171 -3.90 13.02 -9.70
CA THR A 171 -3.87 13.34 -8.28
C THR A 171 -5.02 12.61 -7.59
N ILE A 172 -4.70 11.78 -6.60
CA ILE A 172 -5.69 11.19 -5.69
C ILE A 172 -5.44 11.77 -4.30
N GLN A 173 -6.44 12.43 -3.72
CA GLN A 173 -6.26 13.14 -2.45
C GLN A 173 -7.45 12.94 -1.51
N ASN A 174 -7.18 12.71 -0.23
CA ASN A 174 -8.22 12.64 0.81
C ASN A 174 -9.32 11.62 0.45
N CYS A 175 -8.91 10.40 0.12
CA CYS A 175 -9.84 9.33 -0.26
C CYS A 175 -9.74 8.16 0.71
N LYS A 176 -10.87 7.50 0.96
CA LYS A 176 -10.97 6.36 1.88
C LYS A 176 -11.62 5.16 1.22
N VAL A 177 -11.18 3.96 1.57
CA VAL A 177 -11.77 2.72 1.04
C VAL A 177 -11.97 1.68 2.15
N SER A 178 -13.12 1.01 2.19
CA SER A 178 -13.38 -0.16 3.06
C SER A 178 -14.04 -1.31 2.27
N GLY A 179 -14.01 -2.52 2.84
CA GLY A 179 -14.57 -3.73 2.21
C GLY A 179 -13.48 -4.74 1.82
N THR A 180 -13.66 -5.41 0.68
CA THR A 180 -12.77 -6.45 0.17
C THR A 180 -12.37 -6.17 -1.28
N ILE A 181 -11.06 -6.21 -1.54
CA ILE A 181 -10.47 -5.99 -2.86
C ILE A 181 -9.56 -7.16 -3.19
N THR A 182 -9.88 -7.89 -4.25
CA THR A 182 -9.13 -9.07 -4.71
C THR A 182 -8.69 -8.90 -6.16
N GLY A 183 -7.43 -9.24 -6.44
CA GLY A 183 -6.93 -9.34 -7.81
C GLY A 183 -5.78 -10.32 -7.98
N THR A 184 -5.18 -10.39 -9.17
CA THR A 184 -4.01 -11.23 -9.45
C THR A 184 -2.71 -10.43 -9.42
N SER A 185 -2.67 -9.25 -10.04
CA SER A 185 -1.47 -8.39 -10.09
C SER A 185 -1.83 -6.91 -9.99
N TYR A 186 -0.94 -6.09 -9.43
CA TYR A 186 -1.15 -4.66 -9.19
C TYR A 186 -2.46 -4.39 -8.45
N VAL A 187 -2.55 -4.87 -7.22
CA VAL A 187 -3.74 -4.72 -6.37
C VAL A 187 -3.43 -3.71 -5.27
N GLY A 188 -4.30 -2.72 -5.11
CA GLY A 188 -4.21 -1.71 -4.06
C GLY A 188 -5.57 -1.34 -3.49
N GLY A 189 -5.63 -0.91 -2.23
CA GLY A 189 -6.87 -0.41 -1.63
C GLY A 189 -7.37 0.86 -2.32
N ILE A 190 -6.45 1.80 -2.61
CA ILE A 190 -6.76 3.05 -3.30
C ILE A 190 -6.58 2.90 -4.80
N ALA A 191 -5.42 2.39 -5.24
CA ALA A 191 -5.12 2.23 -6.66
C ALA A 191 -4.29 0.99 -6.99
N GLY A 192 -4.62 0.29 -8.08
CA GLY A 192 -3.81 -0.86 -8.50
C GLY A 192 -2.42 -0.45 -9.02
N TYR A 193 -2.40 0.52 -9.93
CA TYR A 193 -1.19 1.14 -10.47
C TYR A 193 -1.35 2.66 -10.37
N SER A 194 -0.30 3.37 -9.93
CA SER A 194 -0.26 4.83 -9.90
C SER A 194 1.02 5.41 -10.50
N ALA A 195 0.86 6.18 -11.57
CA ALA A 195 1.88 7.07 -12.14
C ALA A 195 1.62 8.54 -11.77
N GLY A 196 0.85 8.79 -10.71
CA GLY A 196 0.53 10.13 -10.21
C GLY A 196 0.77 10.28 -8.72
N ASP A 197 0.43 11.43 -8.16
CA ASP A 197 0.54 11.72 -6.73
C ASP A 197 -0.66 11.17 -5.96
N ILE A 198 -0.39 10.64 -4.76
CA ILE A 198 -1.42 10.15 -3.83
C ILE A 198 -1.11 10.75 -2.46
N SER A 199 -2.06 11.48 -1.89
CA SER A 199 -1.89 12.07 -0.57
C SER A 199 -3.12 11.90 0.33
N ASP A 200 -2.88 11.83 1.64
CA ASP A 200 -3.93 11.92 2.66
C ASP A 200 -5.00 10.82 2.50
N CYS A 201 -4.62 9.65 1.97
CA CYS A 201 -5.55 8.56 1.69
C CYS A 201 -5.47 7.46 2.76
N GLU A 202 -6.60 6.80 3.00
CA GLU A 202 -6.71 5.74 4.00
C GLU A 202 -7.32 4.46 3.40
N ASN A 203 -6.69 3.32 3.67
CA ASN A 203 -7.28 2.02 3.35
C ASN A 203 -7.69 1.26 4.61
N TYR A 204 -8.98 0.91 4.68
CA TYR A 204 -9.57 0.01 5.66
C TYR A 204 -9.97 -1.34 5.03
N ALA A 205 -9.90 -1.46 3.70
CA ALA A 205 -10.29 -2.68 3.02
C ALA A 205 -9.26 -3.80 3.19
N THR A 206 -9.74 -5.04 3.23
CA THR A 206 -8.89 -6.21 3.05
C THR A 206 -8.45 -6.30 1.60
N VAL A 207 -7.14 -6.29 1.36
CA VAL A 207 -6.56 -6.35 0.01
C VAL A 207 -5.87 -7.69 -0.19
N SER A 208 -6.24 -8.43 -1.22
CA SER A 208 -5.68 -9.74 -1.56
C SER A 208 -5.23 -9.82 -3.01
N GLY A 209 -4.07 -10.39 -3.27
CA GLY A 209 -3.68 -10.76 -4.63
C GLY A 209 -2.48 -11.69 -4.73
N GLY A 210 -1.98 -11.90 -5.95
CA GLY A 210 -0.86 -12.80 -6.20
C GLY A 210 0.48 -12.07 -6.28
N ASP A 211 0.68 -11.30 -7.33
CA ASP A 211 2.02 -10.81 -7.67
C ASP A 211 2.41 -9.53 -6.92
N THR A 212 1.85 -8.38 -7.31
CA THR A 212 2.17 -7.08 -6.70
C THR A 212 0.97 -6.55 -5.91
N VAL A 213 1.06 -6.52 -4.59
CA VAL A 213 -0.05 -6.18 -3.69
C VAL A 213 0.40 -5.14 -2.66
N GLY A 214 -0.29 -4.01 -2.59
CA GLY A 214 -0.10 -3.00 -1.55
C GLY A 214 -1.40 -2.71 -0.82
N GLY A 215 -1.37 -2.34 0.46
CA GLY A 215 -2.58 -1.91 1.14
C GLY A 215 -3.18 -0.64 0.52
N LEU A 216 -2.35 0.27 0.01
CA LEU A 216 -2.82 1.43 -0.75
C LEU A 216 -2.61 1.29 -2.25
N VAL A 217 -1.40 0.93 -2.68
CA VAL A 217 -1.04 0.87 -4.10
C VAL A 217 -0.29 -0.40 -4.45
N GLY A 218 -0.73 -1.10 -5.50
CA GLY A 218 0.04 -2.23 -6.04
C GLY A 218 1.39 -1.75 -6.57
N TYR A 219 1.40 -0.96 -7.63
CA TYR A 219 2.63 -0.45 -8.27
C TYR A 219 2.67 1.07 -8.29
N LYS A 220 3.76 1.66 -7.77
CA LYS A 220 3.93 3.11 -7.60
C LYS A 220 5.23 3.60 -8.25
N ARG A 221 5.18 4.68 -9.04
CA ARG A 221 6.38 5.31 -9.66
C ARG A 221 6.75 6.71 -9.14
N TYR A 222 5.84 7.38 -8.46
CA TYR A 222 5.98 8.78 -8.01
C TYR A 222 5.66 8.92 -6.51
N SER A 223 5.32 10.12 -6.07
CA SER A 223 5.18 10.45 -4.65
C SER A 223 3.89 9.90 -4.03
N MET A 224 4.00 9.31 -2.84
CA MET A 224 2.90 9.01 -1.94
C MET A 224 3.18 9.67 -0.60
N THR A 225 2.25 10.46 -0.09
CA THR A 225 2.44 11.22 1.16
C THR A 225 1.28 11.05 2.13
N ASN A 226 1.58 10.99 3.43
CA ASN A 226 0.57 11.08 4.50
C ASN A 226 -0.56 10.06 4.38
N CYS A 227 -0.23 8.84 3.97
CA CYS A 227 -1.20 7.80 3.71
C CYS A 227 -1.15 6.73 4.80
N THR A 228 -2.31 6.14 5.12
CA THR A 228 -2.40 5.11 6.17
C THR A 228 -3.13 3.86 5.69
N ASN A 229 -2.53 2.70 5.94
CA ASN A 229 -3.19 1.40 5.78
C ASN A 229 -3.58 0.81 7.14
N TYR A 230 -4.88 0.59 7.34
CA TYR A 230 -5.45 -0.15 8.47
C TYR A 230 -5.88 -1.57 8.08
N GLY A 231 -6.25 -1.76 6.81
CA GLY A 231 -6.75 -3.04 6.31
C GLY A 231 -5.67 -4.13 6.19
N SER A 232 -6.06 -5.40 6.32
CA SER A 232 -5.11 -6.51 6.13
C SER A 232 -4.73 -6.68 4.65
N VAL A 233 -3.45 -6.96 4.40
CA VAL A 233 -2.88 -7.15 3.07
C VAL A 233 -2.35 -8.56 2.92
N LYS A 234 -2.79 -9.28 1.89
CA LYS A 234 -2.32 -10.63 1.57
C LYS A 234 -1.83 -10.69 0.13
N GLY A 235 -0.58 -11.09 -0.08
CA GLY A 235 0.02 -11.28 -1.39
C GLY A 235 0.83 -12.56 -1.49
N ASP A 236 1.36 -12.87 -2.67
CA ASP A 236 2.33 -13.95 -2.88
C ASP A 236 3.74 -13.37 -3.09
N THR A 237 3.98 -12.54 -4.11
CA THR A 237 5.36 -12.22 -4.55
C THR A 237 5.96 -10.92 -4.01
N MET A 238 5.22 -9.81 -4.08
CA MET A 238 5.67 -8.46 -3.74
C MET A 238 4.56 -7.79 -2.93
N THR A 239 4.65 -7.95 -1.61
CA THR A 239 3.56 -7.59 -0.70
C THR A 239 4.02 -6.49 0.26
N GLY A 240 3.40 -5.31 0.16
CA GLY A 240 3.67 -4.19 1.04
C GLY A 240 2.43 -3.78 1.83
N GLY A 241 2.60 -3.34 3.08
CA GLY A 241 1.47 -2.75 3.83
C GLY A 241 0.92 -1.48 3.18
N LEU A 242 1.75 -0.72 2.46
CA LEU A 242 1.30 0.44 1.68
C LEU A 242 1.49 0.23 0.17
N VAL A 243 2.68 -0.19 -0.25
CA VAL A 243 3.06 -0.29 -1.66
C VAL A 243 3.59 -1.67 -2.00
N GLY A 244 3.02 -2.38 -2.98
CA GLY A 244 3.60 -3.66 -3.42
C GLY A 244 4.99 -3.48 -4.04
N ASN A 245 5.08 -2.65 -5.08
CA ASN A 245 6.33 -2.27 -5.74
C ASN A 245 6.46 -0.75 -5.86
N LEU A 246 7.46 -0.19 -5.17
CA LEU A 246 7.89 1.19 -5.33
C LEU A 246 8.99 1.23 -6.41
N ALA A 247 8.62 1.59 -7.63
CA ALA A 247 9.49 1.65 -8.80
C ALA A 247 9.89 3.11 -9.11
N GLY A 248 10.74 3.65 -8.25
CA GLY A 248 11.10 5.06 -8.20
C GLY A 248 10.16 5.88 -7.32
N GLY A 249 10.41 7.20 -7.24
CA GLY A 249 9.60 8.12 -6.44
C GLY A 249 9.86 8.01 -4.93
N THR A 250 8.96 8.62 -4.15
CA THR A 250 9.10 8.73 -2.69
C THR A 250 7.82 8.32 -1.97
N VAL A 251 7.92 7.45 -0.97
CA VAL A 251 6.86 7.22 0.02
C VAL A 251 7.26 7.96 1.29
N ASN A 252 6.49 8.98 1.70
CA ASN A 252 6.85 9.88 2.78
C ASN A 252 5.73 10.09 3.80
N GLY A 253 6.02 9.98 5.10
CA GLY A 253 5.05 10.27 6.15
C GLY A 253 3.89 9.27 6.22
N CYS A 254 4.09 8.04 5.73
CA CYS A 254 3.02 7.05 5.62
C CYS A 254 3.10 5.99 6.73
N VAL A 255 1.94 5.42 7.09
CA VAL A 255 1.82 4.43 8.18
C VAL A 255 1.14 3.15 7.71
N ASN A 256 1.68 2.01 8.12
CA ASN A 256 0.98 0.74 8.06
C ASN A 256 0.66 0.23 9.47
N GLN A 257 -0.63 0.06 9.77
CA GLN A 257 -1.14 -0.64 10.96
C GLN A 257 -1.78 -1.98 10.61
N GLY A 258 -2.13 -2.19 9.33
CA GLY A 258 -2.68 -3.44 8.85
C GLY A 258 -1.67 -4.59 8.86
N ASN A 259 -2.16 -5.80 9.11
CA ASN A 259 -1.32 -7.01 9.01
C ASN A 259 -0.96 -7.30 7.55
N VAL A 260 0.30 -7.63 7.29
CA VAL A 260 0.84 -7.95 5.96
C VAL A 260 1.28 -9.40 5.93
N THR A 261 0.73 -10.19 5.03
CA THR A 261 1.11 -11.59 4.80
C THR A 261 1.51 -11.80 3.35
N GLY A 262 2.77 -12.17 3.11
CA GLY A 262 3.30 -12.50 1.79
C GLY A 262 3.99 -13.85 1.75
N GLN A 263 4.46 -14.28 0.58
CA GLN A 263 5.40 -15.41 0.45
C GLN A 263 6.81 -14.87 0.20
N ASP A 264 6.99 -14.13 -0.89
CA ASP A 264 8.22 -13.45 -1.24
C ASP A 264 8.12 -11.93 -0.97
N LYS A 265 9.27 -11.28 -0.81
CA LYS A 265 9.46 -9.81 -0.71
C LYS A 265 8.31 -9.11 0.03
N THR A 266 8.19 -9.41 1.32
CA THR A 266 7.13 -8.90 2.18
C THR A 266 7.67 -7.78 3.06
N GLY A 267 7.07 -6.59 2.96
CA GLY A 267 7.48 -5.43 3.76
C GLY A 267 6.30 -4.72 4.43
N GLY A 268 6.52 -4.13 5.59
CA GLY A 268 5.49 -3.36 6.29
C GLY A 268 5.08 -2.08 5.55
N ILE A 269 6.01 -1.43 4.84
CA ILE A 269 5.72 -0.27 3.98
C ILE A 269 5.69 -0.70 2.51
N ALA A 270 6.80 -1.28 2.03
CA ALA A 270 6.95 -1.67 0.64
C ALA A 270 7.38 -3.14 0.49
N GLY A 271 6.75 -3.90 -0.42
CA GLY A 271 7.24 -5.24 -0.74
C GLY A 271 8.63 -5.18 -1.37
N ILE A 272 8.75 -4.36 -2.41
CA ILE A 272 10.02 -4.05 -3.07
C ILE A 272 10.20 -2.54 -3.26
N ALA A 273 11.43 -2.07 -3.07
CA ALA A 273 11.88 -0.75 -3.51
C ALA A 273 12.87 -0.90 -4.67
N SER A 274 12.58 -0.24 -5.79
CA SER A 274 13.36 -0.31 -7.01
C SER A 274 13.49 1.03 -7.73
N TYR A 275 14.39 1.13 -8.71
CA TYR A 275 14.61 2.30 -9.57
C TYR A 275 14.82 3.60 -8.81
N GLY A 276 15.60 3.55 -7.72
CA GLY A 276 15.88 4.74 -6.92
C GLY A 276 14.77 5.13 -5.94
N GLY A 277 13.83 4.23 -5.64
CA GLY A 277 12.77 4.48 -4.66
C GLY A 277 13.31 4.96 -3.31
N THR A 278 12.64 5.95 -2.73
CA THR A 278 12.93 6.48 -1.39
C THR A 278 11.76 6.20 -0.46
N ILE A 279 12.04 5.63 0.71
CA ILE A 279 11.06 5.47 1.79
C ILE A 279 11.54 6.34 2.95
N GLN A 280 10.74 7.33 3.32
CA GLN A 280 11.14 8.35 4.28
C GLN A 280 10.04 8.59 5.33
N SER A 281 10.40 8.80 6.59
CA SER A 281 9.44 9.19 7.64
C SER A 281 8.23 8.25 7.74
N CYS A 282 8.45 6.95 7.50
CA CYS A 282 7.37 5.96 7.46
C CYS A 282 7.39 5.06 8.70
N VAL A 283 6.20 4.59 9.10
CA VAL A 283 6.03 3.73 10.29
C VAL A 283 5.31 2.45 9.91
N ASN A 284 5.91 1.30 10.26
CA ASN A 284 5.19 0.03 10.29
C ASN A 284 4.91 -0.39 11.73
N ASP A 285 3.64 -0.48 12.08
CA ASP A 285 3.13 -1.01 13.34
C ASP A 285 2.38 -2.35 13.15
N GLY A 286 1.94 -2.64 11.92
CA GLY A 286 1.30 -3.90 11.56
C GLY A 286 2.26 -5.11 11.59
N THR A 287 1.73 -6.29 11.88
CA THR A 287 2.53 -7.53 11.81
C THR A 287 2.90 -7.83 10.36
N VAL A 288 4.16 -8.18 10.10
CA VAL A 288 4.65 -8.60 8.77
C VAL A 288 5.03 -10.07 8.83
N GLN A 289 4.40 -10.89 8.00
CA GLN A 289 4.64 -12.33 7.91
C GLN A 289 5.02 -12.73 6.48
N GLY A 290 6.12 -13.46 6.30
CA GLY A 290 6.52 -13.96 4.98
C GLY A 290 7.40 -15.22 4.99
N THR A 291 7.61 -15.82 3.81
CA THR A 291 8.38 -17.08 3.68
C THR A 291 9.84 -16.83 3.29
N THR A 292 10.14 -15.83 2.47
CA THR A 292 11.49 -15.64 1.91
C THR A 292 12.17 -14.38 2.43
N ASN A 293 11.69 -13.19 2.06
CA ASN A 293 12.28 -11.92 2.45
C ASN A 293 11.26 -11.13 3.27
N VAL A 294 11.58 -10.84 4.53
CA VAL A 294 10.67 -10.17 5.46
C VAL A 294 11.35 -8.93 6.02
N GLY A 295 10.82 -7.76 5.70
CA GLY A 295 11.31 -6.48 6.21
C GLY A 295 10.24 -5.73 7.00
N GLY A 296 10.61 -5.10 8.10
CA GLY A 296 9.66 -4.22 8.80
C GLY A 296 9.26 -3.00 7.96
N ILE A 297 10.18 -2.47 7.15
CA ILE A 297 9.89 -1.36 6.22
C ILE A 297 9.83 -1.87 4.77
N VAL A 298 10.89 -2.53 4.30
CA VAL A 298 10.99 -3.02 2.92
C VAL A 298 11.37 -4.49 2.84
N GLY A 299 10.64 -5.30 2.07
CA GLY A 299 10.99 -6.71 1.89
C GLY A 299 12.30 -6.89 1.12
N TYR A 300 12.46 -6.16 0.00
CA TYR A 300 13.57 -6.33 -0.92
C TYR A 300 13.99 -5.00 -1.59
N THR A 301 15.29 -4.74 -1.77
CA THR A 301 15.78 -3.61 -2.59
C THR A 301 16.43 -4.09 -3.89
N GLN A 302 16.06 -3.47 -5.01
CA GLN A 302 16.48 -3.87 -6.36
C GLN A 302 16.78 -2.66 -7.27
N SER A 303 17.54 -2.86 -8.35
CA SER A 303 17.60 -1.99 -9.54
C SER A 303 17.85 -0.51 -9.23
N GLN A 304 19.09 -0.12 -8.92
CA GLN A 304 19.56 1.24 -8.56
C GLN A 304 19.53 1.55 -7.05
N ALA A 305 20.19 2.66 -6.68
CA ALA A 305 20.45 3.01 -5.30
C ALA A 305 19.18 3.43 -4.55
N THR A 306 18.84 2.73 -3.46
CA THR A 306 17.63 2.96 -2.66
C THR A 306 17.97 3.72 -1.37
N LYS A 307 17.05 4.57 -0.91
CA LYS A 307 17.18 5.28 0.37
C LYS A 307 16.05 4.91 1.33
N ILE A 308 16.41 4.62 2.57
CA ILE A 308 15.47 4.40 3.68
C ILE A 308 15.88 5.34 4.80
N GLU A 309 15.03 6.31 5.10
CA GLU A 309 15.38 7.43 5.97
C GLU A 309 14.31 7.67 7.02
N ASN A 310 14.68 7.92 8.27
CA ASN A 310 13.73 8.32 9.31
C ASN A 310 12.55 7.34 9.48
N CYS A 311 12.78 6.03 9.30
CA CYS A 311 11.70 5.04 9.38
C CYS A 311 11.66 4.34 10.74
N LEU A 312 10.49 3.88 11.16
CA LEU A 312 10.31 3.12 12.40
C LEU A 312 9.52 1.83 12.13
N ASN A 313 10.05 0.70 12.59
CA ASN A 313 9.30 -0.54 12.68
C ASN A 313 9.03 -0.92 14.14
N THR A 314 7.76 -0.91 14.52
CA THR A 314 7.25 -1.49 15.78
C THR A 314 6.50 -2.81 15.56
N GLY A 315 6.07 -3.06 14.32
CA GLY A 315 5.36 -4.27 13.94
C GLY A 315 6.19 -5.55 14.11
N THR A 316 5.55 -6.60 14.63
CA THR A 316 6.16 -7.94 14.76
C THR A 316 6.48 -8.53 13.40
N LEU A 317 7.66 -9.15 13.27
CA LEU A 317 8.09 -9.84 12.06
C LEU A 317 8.07 -11.35 12.25
N LYS A 318 7.49 -12.09 11.29
CA LYS A 318 7.35 -13.55 11.34
C LYS A 318 7.86 -14.19 10.05
N ALA A 319 8.89 -15.02 10.15
CA ALA A 319 9.27 -15.93 9.07
C ALA A 319 8.54 -17.27 9.21
N THR A 320 8.10 -17.85 8.10
CA THR A 320 7.33 -19.10 8.10
C THR A 320 7.98 -20.23 7.29
N ALA A 321 9.12 -20.00 6.64
CA ALA A 321 9.81 -21.03 5.85
C ALA A 321 11.32 -21.04 6.10
N ALA A 322 11.97 -22.16 5.76
CA ALA A 322 13.41 -22.29 5.93
C ALA A 322 14.19 -21.25 5.10
N ASN A 323 15.35 -20.84 5.61
CA ASN A 323 16.27 -19.90 4.95
C ASN A 323 15.71 -18.49 4.70
N SER A 324 14.63 -18.09 5.38
CA SER A 324 14.14 -16.70 5.28
C SER A 324 15.19 -15.69 5.71
N GLU A 325 15.16 -14.51 5.11
CA GLU A 325 16.00 -13.37 5.41
C GLU A 325 15.13 -12.29 6.02
N VAL A 326 15.30 -12.07 7.32
CA VAL A 326 14.43 -11.22 8.12
C VAL A 326 15.21 -10.04 8.68
N GLY A 327 14.75 -8.83 8.40
CA GLY A 327 15.32 -7.63 9.02
C GLY A 327 14.29 -6.62 9.48
N GLY A 328 14.61 -5.97 10.60
CA GLY A 328 13.74 -4.98 11.23
C GLY A 328 13.38 -3.80 10.32
N ILE A 329 14.28 -3.43 9.39
CA ILE A 329 14.03 -2.43 8.36
C ILE A 329 13.94 -3.10 6.98
N ALA A 330 14.97 -3.83 6.56
CA ALA A 330 15.02 -4.42 5.22
C ALA A 330 15.17 -5.95 5.28
N GLY A 331 14.40 -6.70 4.49
CA GLY A 331 14.58 -8.16 4.38
C GLY A 331 15.86 -8.52 3.64
N ARG A 332 15.96 -8.15 2.36
CA ARG A 332 17.16 -8.36 1.54
C ARG A 332 17.56 -7.13 0.75
N VAL A 333 18.86 -6.85 0.71
CA VAL A 333 19.47 -5.76 -0.04
C VAL A 333 20.36 -6.31 -1.15
N THR A 334 20.04 -5.97 -2.41
CA THR A 334 20.83 -6.44 -3.58
C THR A 334 21.39 -5.34 -4.46
N TYR A 335 21.04 -4.08 -4.17
CA TYR A 335 21.62 -2.89 -4.80
C TYR A 335 22.00 -1.88 -3.72
N ALA A 336 22.91 -0.94 -4.06
CA ALA A 336 23.41 0.05 -3.13
C ALA A 336 22.26 0.67 -2.33
N THR A 337 22.29 0.53 -1.01
CA THR A 337 21.19 1.00 -0.16
C THR A 337 21.80 1.78 1.00
N THR A 338 21.22 2.96 1.24
CA THR A 338 21.53 3.79 2.40
C THR A 338 20.36 3.75 3.36
N ILE A 339 20.61 3.28 4.58
CA ILE A 339 19.64 3.29 5.69
C ILE A 339 20.12 4.30 6.71
N THR A 340 19.36 5.37 6.92
CA THR A 340 19.75 6.46 7.82
C THR A 340 18.65 6.75 8.83
N SER A 341 19.02 7.02 10.08
CA SER A 341 18.09 7.47 11.13
C SER A 341 16.85 6.57 11.26
N SER A 342 17.02 5.26 11.10
CA SER A 342 15.91 4.32 11.08
C SER A 342 15.98 3.36 12.28
N PHE A 343 14.82 3.09 12.86
CA PHE A 343 14.70 2.45 14.17
C PHE A 343 13.78 1.23 14.17
N VAL A 344 14.06 0.31 15.08
CA VAL A 344 13.29 -0.92 15.25
C VAL A 344 12.99 -1.12 16.74
N ASP A 345 11.73 -1.30 17.12
CA ASP A 345 11.32 -1.81 18.45
C ASP A 345 10.26 -2.90 18.24
N CYS A 346 10.70 -4.12 17.95
CA CYS A 346 9.78 -5.19 17.56
C CYS A 346 10.20 -6.56 18.10
N SER A 347 9.30 -7.53 17.95
CA SER A 347 9.64 -8.95 18.05
C SER A 347 9.87 -9.56 16.68
N ILE A 348 10.88 -10.42 16.58
CA ILE A 348 11.14 -11.24 15.40
C ILE A 348 10.95 -12.70 15.80
N THR A 349 10.04 -13.38 15.11
CA THR A 349 9.84 -14.83 15.20
C THR A 349 10.42 -15.49 13.94
N PRO A 350 11.70 -15.91 13.97
CA PRO A 350 12.32 -16.63 12.86
C PRO A 350 11.95 -18.11 12.88
N VAL A 351 12.35 -18.84 11.84
CA VAL A 351 12.55 -20.29 11.91
C VAL A 351 14.03 -20.63 12.09
N SER A 352 14.35 -21.85 12.52
CA SER A 352 15.71 -22.25 12.93
C SER A 352 16.80 -22.03 11.88
N THR A 353 16.46 -22.03 10.59
CA THR A 353 17.40 -21.81 9.48
C THR A 353 17.42 -20.38 8.96
N SER A 354 16.54 -19.49 9.47
CA SER A 354 16.47 -18.10 9.02
C SER A 354 17.76 -17.34 9.30
N LYS A 355 18.10 -16.42 8.39
CA LYS A 355 19.09 -15.37 8.59
C LYS A 355 18.40 -14.15 9.16
N VAL A 356 18.74 -13.79 10.39
CA VAL A 356 18.16 -12.61 11.05
C VAL A 356 19.23 -11.55 11.18
N GLY A 357 19.02 -10.40 10.56
CA GLY A 357 19.80 -9.21 10.86
C GLY A 357 18.85 -8.13 11.37
N VAL A 358 19.11 -7.64 12.57
CA VAL A 358 18.17 -6.80 13.33
C VAL A 358 17.74 -5.56 12.54
N ILE A 359 18.60 -4.95 11.69
CA ILE A 359 18.20 -3.92 10.72
C ILE A 359 17.96 -4.51 9.33
N VAL A 360 18.92 -5.25 8.76
CA VAL A 360 18.88 -5.84 7.42
C VAL A 360 18.98 -7.36 7.50
N GLY A 361 18.07 -8.12 6.91
CA GLY A 361 18.13 -9.59 6.95
C GLY A 361 19.33 -10.16 6.21
N ASN A 362 19.55 -9.77 4.96
CA ASN A 362 20.72 -10.15 4.16
C ASN A 362 21.14 -9.02 3.21
N THR A 363 22.44 -8.85 2.99
CA THR A 363 22.96 -7.99 1.92
C THR A 363 23.99 -8.68 1.03
N THR A 364 23.85 -8.48 -0.29
CA THR A 364 24.77 -8.98 -1.32
C THR A 364 25.63 -7.90 -1.95
N VAL A 365 25.54 -6.66 -1.47
CA VAL A 365 26.26 -5.49 -2.01
C VAL A 365 26.61 -4.51 -0.90
N ALA A 366 27.50 -3.57 -1.20
CA ALA A 366 27.86 -2.52 -0.25
C ALA A 366 26.62 -1.77 0.26
N THR A 367 26.45 -1.75 1.58
CA THR A 367 25.31 -1.14 2.27
C THR A 367 25.82 -0.17 3.32
N THR A 368 25.22 1.02 3.40
CA THR A 368 25.57 2.04 4.41
C THR A 368 24.43 2.17 5.41
N ILE A 369 24.75 2.01 6.69
CA ILE A 369 23.82 2.14 7.81
C ILE A 369 24.36 3.23 8.73
N THR A 370 23.60 4.31 8.90
CA THR A 370 24.04 5.47 9.69
C THR A 370 22.95 5.92 10.65
N TYR A 371 23.31 6.28 11.89
CA TYR A 371 22.35 6.78 12.90
C TYR A 371 21.16 5.86 13.17
N CYS A 372 21.31 4.55 12.96
CA CYS A 372 20.24 3.57 13.16
C CYS A 372 20.30 2.94 14.55
N GLY A 373 19.17 2.45 15.05
CA GLY A 373 19.10 1.79 16.34
C GLY A 373 18.03 0.71 16.37
N ALA A 374 18.21 -0.33 17.17
CA ALA A 374 17.21 -1.38 17.22
C ALA A 374 17.16 -2.12 18.54
N LYS A 375 15.94 -2.26 19.08
CA LYS A 375 15.57 -3.10 20.21
C LYS A 375 14.72 -4.24 19.68
N VAL A 376 15.29 -5.45 19.67
CA VAL A 376 14.63 -6.59 19.04
C VAL A 376 14.57 -7.79 19.97
N ASN A 377 13.36 -8.28 20.18
CA ASN A 377 13.14 -9.55 20.84
C ASN A 377 13.08 -10.68 19.80
N VAL A 378 14.12 -11.50 19.72
CA VAL A 378 14.12 -12.71 18.89
C VAL A 378 13.54 -13.89 19.68
N THR A 379 12.35 -14.34 19.30
CA THR A 379 11.53 -15.27 20.11
C THR A 379 11.77 -16.76 19.83
N ALA A 380 12.60 -17.10 18.84
CA ALA A 380 12.95 -18.47 18.48
C ALA A 380 14.42 -18.57 18.04
N ALA A 381 14.99 -19.78 18.06
CA ALA A 381 16.34 -19.99 17.55
C ALA A 381 16.39 -19.66 16.05
N ALA A 382 17.47 -18.99 15.63
CA ALA A 382 17.80 -18.73 14.22
C ALA A 382 19.23 -19.20 13.96
N SER A 383 19.56 -19.51 12.69
CA SER A 383 20.89 -20.00 12.32
C SER A 383 21.97 -18.95 12.54
N THR A 384 21.60 -17.69 12.33
CA THR A 384 22.45 -16.51 12.53
C THR A 384 21.58 -15.35 13.00
N VAL A 385 22.04 -14.66 14.06
CA VAL A 385 21.46 -13.39 14.50
C VAL A 385 22.57 -12.35 14.52
N GLN A 386 22.42 -11.31 13.71
CA GLN A 386 23.40 -10.23 13.59
C GLN A 386 22.78 -8.89 14.01
N PRO A 387 23.52 -8.01 14.69
CA PRO A 387 22.98 -6.72 15.18
C PRO A 387 22.54 -5.75 14.08
N PHE A 388 23.09 -5.88 12.88
CA PHE A 388 22.76 -4.98 11.77
C PHE A 388 22.44 -5.75 10.49
N TYR A 389 23.22 -6.79 10.15
CA TYR A 389 23.07 -7.46 8.85
C TYR A 389 23.67 -8.86 8.80
N ASN A 390 23.22 -9.69 7.85
CA ASN A 390 23.97 -10.87 7.40
C ASN A 390 24.54 -10.63 5.98
N ALA A 391 25.87 -10.55 5.86
CA ALA A 391 26.52 -10.24 4.58
C ALA A 391 26.94 -11.52 3.84
N ALA A 392 26.80 -11.48 2.51
CA ALA A 392 27.53 -12.42 1.66
C ALA A 392 29.05 -12.21 1.79
N SER A 393 29.82 -13.27 1.54
CA SER A 393 31.29 -13.23 1.60
C SER A 393 31.85 -12.12 0.69
N GLY A 394 32.78 -11.31 1.21
CA GLY A 394 33.40 -10.21 0.48
C GLY A 394 32.54 -8.94 0.37
N VAL A 395 31.36 -8.89 1.00
CA VAL A 395 30.52 -7.68 1.06
C VAL A 395 30.93 -6.79 2.23
N THR A 396 31.19 -5.51 1.95
CA THR A 396 31.46 -4.49 2.96
C THR A 396 30.16 -3.84 3.42
N VAL A 397 29.95 -3.74 4.74
CA VAL A 397 28.88 -2.92 5.31
C VAL A 397 29.50 -1.85 6.19
N THR A 398 29.10 -0.60 5.96
CA THR A 398 29.59 0.54 6.74
C THR A 398 28.51 0.92 7.74
N CYS A 399 28.79 0.70 9.02
CA CYS A 399 27.94 1.13 10.12
C CYS A 399 28.58 2.33 10.82
N ASN A 400 28.01 3.52 10.62
CA ASN A 400 28.48 4.76 11.23
C ASN A 400 27.48 5.21 12.30
N ASP A 401 27.95 5.48 13.53
CA ASP A 401 27.12 6.03 14.62
C ASP A 401 25.78 5.28 14.83
N SER A 402 25.80 3.96 14.65
CA SER A 402 24.62 3.09 14.76
C SER A 402 24.73 2.18 15.99
N TYR A 403 23.60 1.92 16.65
CA TYR A 403 23.55 1.35 17.99
C TYR A 403 22.76 0.03 18.02
N SER A 404 23.22 -0.92 18.83
CA SER A 404 22.55 -2.21 19.09
C SER A 404 21.83 -2.14 20.45
N LEU A 405 20.53 -2.46 20.51
CA LEU A 405 19.81 -2.67 21.77
C LEU A 405 19.41 -4.14 21.92
N VAL A 406 19.57 -4.59 23.16
CA VAL A 406 19.54 -5.95 23.71
C VAL A 406 18.47 -6.90 23.16
N ASN A 407 18.84 -8.19 23.10
CA ASN A 407 17.90 -9.30 22.96
C ASN A 407 17.27 -9.66 24.33
N ASN A 408 16.23 -10.50 24.31
CA ASN A 408 15.50 -10.94 25.50
C ASN A 408 16.29 -11.77 26.54
N LYS A 409 17.58 -12.04 26.32
CA LYS A 409 18.46 -12.69 27.32
C LYS A 409 19.27 -11.70 28.14
N GLY A 410 19.05 -10.38 27.96
CA GLY A 410 19.83 -9.33 28.64
C GLY A 410 21.30 -9.31 28.21
N THR A 411 21.69 -10.10 27.20
CA THR A 411 23.06 -10.14 26.71
C THR A 411 23.24 -9.03 25.67
N GLN A 412 24.04 -8.03 26.01
CA GLN A 412 24.40 -6.94 25.12
C GLN A 412 25.23 -7.49 23.96
N ILE A 413 24.62 -7.65 22.78
CA ILE A 413 25.34 -8.10 21.58
C ILE A 413 26.00 -6.86 20.95
N ASN A 414 27.27 -6.66 21.30
CA ASN A 414 28.20 -5.67 20.78
C ASN A 414 27.89 -4.20 21.11
N ARG A 415 28.65 -3.67 22.08
CA ARG A 415 29.03 -2.26 22.15
C ARG A 415 29.77 -1.94 20.84
N ILE A 416 29.12 -1.25 19.91
CA ILE A 416 29.87 -0.30 19.08
C ILE A 416 30.15 0.86 20.02
N THR A 417 31.43 1.15 20.24
CA THR A 417 31.91 2.21 21.12
C THR A 417 31.35 3.54 20.63
N ALA A 418 30.17 3.90 21.11
CA ALA A 418 29.70 5.27 21.08
C ALA A 418 30.73 6.07 21.87
N THR A 419 31.39 7.02 21.23
CA THR A 419 32.10 8.07 21.95
C THR A 419 31.07 8.78 22.83
N SER A 420 31.01 8.39 24.11
CA SER A 420 30.37 9.08 25.24
C SER A 420 28.84 9.32 25.27
N SER A 421 28.02 8.84 24.32
CA SER A 421 26.55 8.99 24.42
C SER A 421 25.79 7.66 24.24
N GLY A 422 25.51 6.94 25.33
CA GLY A 422 24.71 5.71 25.31
C GLY A 422 23.21 5.99 25.27
N MET A 423 22.49 5.55 24.25
CA MET A 423 21.05 5.76 24.15
C MET A 423 20.29 4.73 25.02
N ASP A 424 19.93 5.08 26.26
CA ASP A 424 18.98 4.32 27.10
C ASP A 424 17.51 4.73 26.82
N GLY A 425 17.16 4.87 25.54
CA GLY A 425 15.84 5.39 25.11
C GLY A 425 14.82 4.29 24.84
N LYS A 426 13.56 4.49 25.31
CA LYS A 426 12.40 3.86 24.67
C LYS A 426 12.23 4.50 23.29
N PHE A 427 12.14 3.70 22.22
CA PHE A 427 11.68 4.18 20.92
C PHE A 427 10.16 4.32 21.02
N GLY A 428 9.68 5.51 21.40
CA GLY A 428 8.26 5.78 21.61
C GLY A 428 7.74 6.85 20.67
N MET A 429 6.42 6.80 20.41
CA MET A 429 5.63 7.95 19.94
C MET A 429 4.99 8.67 21.16
N ILE A 430 4.93 10.00 21.16
CA ILE A 430 4.07 10.76 22.09
C ILE A 430 2.63 10.56 21.59
N PRO A 431 1.64 10.28 22.47
CA PRO A 431 0.24 10.05 22.09
C PRO A 431 -0.48 11.24 21.43
N THR A 432 0.14 12.43 21.43
CA THR A 432 -0.45 13.65 20.87
C THR A 432 0.18 13.98 19.52
N ILE A 433 -0.61 13.71 18.50
CA ILE A 433 -0.50 14.22 17.13
C ILE A 433 -0.15 15.71 17.18
N HIS A 434 0.99 16.11 16.60
CA HIS A 434 1.25 17.49 16.22
C HIS A 434 1.37 17.52 14.69
N ASP A 435 0.48 18.26 14.05
CA ASP A 435 0.48 18.58 12.60
C ASP A 435 0.36 17.41 11.61
N GLY A 436 -0.36 16.34 11.98
CA GLY A 436 -0.85 15.34 11.01
C GLY A 436 0.22 14.46 10.35
N LEU A 437 1.44 14.40 10.90
CA LEU A 437 2.52 13.54 10.41
C LEU A 437 2.99 12.57 11.51
N PRO A 438 3.29 11.30 11.18
CA PRO A 438 4.04 10.42 12.05
C PRO A 438 5.52 10.86 12.01
N VAL A 439 5.93 11.68 12.97
CA VAL A 439 7.34 12.01 13.16
C VAL A 439 7.94 10.95 14.09
N PRO A 440 8.94 10.16 13.68
CA PRO A 440 9.74 9.39 14.63
C PRO A 440 10.31 10.37 15.64
N LEU A 441 9.99 10.23 16.92
CA LEU A 441 10.59 11.10 17.92
C LEU A 441 12.10 10.99 17.84
N GLY A 442 12.75 12.16 17.89
CA GLY A 442 14.16 12.23 18.22
C GLY A 442 14.43 11.32 19.43
N ILE A 443 15.45 10.49 19.32
CA ILE A 443 15.85 9.56 20.35
C ILE A 443 16.11 10.35 21.65
N TYR A 444 15.44 10.00 22.75
CA TYR A 444 15.71 10.65 24.04
C TYR A 444 16.82 9.90 24.77
N HIS A 445 17.82 10.65 25.23
CA HIS A 445 18.84 10.18 26.16
C HIS A 445 18.47 10.65 27.56
N THR A 446 18.03 9.74 28.43
CA THR A 446 18.04 9.99 29.89
C THR A 446 19.41 9.64 30.41
N SER A 447 20.24 10.65 30.71
CA SER A 447 21.46 10.38 31.48
C SER A 447 21.07 10.02 32.91
N GLN A 448 21.91 9.22 33.58
CA GLN A 448 21.83 8.89 35.01
C GLN A 448 21.81 10.12 35.97
N TYR A 449 21.82 11.35 35.43
CA TYR A 449 21.79 12.62 36.15
C TYR A 449 20.56 13.49 35.83
N GLY A 450 19.48 12.92 35.30
CA GLY A 450 18.15 13.54 35.36
C GLY A 450 17.89 14.74 34.44
N LYS A 451 18.70 14.93 33.38
CA LYS A 451 18.35 15.86 32.28
C LYS A 451 18.05 15.10 31.00
N THR A 452 16.82 15.25 30.52
CA THR A 452 16.37 14.81 29.20
C THR A 452 16.84 15.82 28.15
N THR A 453 17.86 15.45 27.38
CA THR A 453 18.21 16.18 26.14
C THR A 453 17.88 15.27 24.97
N GLY A 454 16.90 15.66 24.15
CA GLY A 454 16.56 14.92 22.94
C GLY A 454 17.69 15.03 21.91
N ILE A 455 17.92 13.97 21.13
CA ILE A 455 18.87 13.93 20.01
C ILE A 455 18.42 14.81 18.81
N ALA A 456 17.45 15.70 19.03
CA ALA A 456 17.14 16.78 18.09
C ALA A 456 18.25 17.86 18.03
N SER A 457 19.11 17.98 19.06
CA SER A 457 20.10 19.08 19.12
C SER A 457 21.48 18.76 18.52
N THR A 458 21.73 17.53 18.04
CA THR A 458 23.03 17.13 17.46
C THR A 458 22.98 16.74 15.98
N LEU A 459 21.81 16.81 15.35
CA LEU A 459 21.70 16.92 13.89
C LEU A 459 22.16 18.32 13.47
N LYS A 460 23.48 18.53 13.31
CA LYS A 460 24.02 19.73 12.67
C LYS A 460 23.46 19.81 11.25
N GLY A 461 22.45 20.66 11.08
CA GLY A 461 21.75 20.90 9.82
C GLY A 461 20.47 21.74 9.91
N SER A 462 19.98 22.09 11.11
CA SER A 462 18.89 23.06 11.25
C SER A 462 19.41 24.50 11.15
N GLN A 463 19.57 24.99 9.93
CA GLN A 463 19.43 26.43 9.66
C GLN A 463 17.95 26.79 9.49
N TYR A 464 17.08 26.46 10.45
CA TYR A 464 15.83 27.20 10.66
C TYR A 464 15.51 27.10 12.14
N GLY A 465 15.54 28.27 12.79
CA GLY A 465 15.51 28.41 14.23
C GLY A 465 14.16 28.03 14.83
N CYS A 466 14.23 27.41 16.00
CA CYS A 466 13.17 27.51 16.99
C CYS A 466 13.72 28.33 18.15
N THR A 467 13.24 29.58 18.26
CA THR A 467 13.21 30.32 19.52
C THR A 467 12.14 29.69 20.41
N THR A 468 12.52 29.49 21.66
CA THR A 468 11.70 29.09 22.80
C THR A 468 10.38 29.86 22.93
N ALA A 469 9.35 29.17 23.42
CA ALA A 469 8.51 29.67 24.50
C ALA A 469 8.23 28.51 25.46
#